data_AF-A0A951MR59-F1
#
_entry.id   AF-A0A951MR59-F1
#
_cell.length_a   1.000
_cell.length_b   1.000
_cell.length_c   1.000
_cell.angle_alpha   90.00
_cell.angle_beta   90.00
_cell.angle_gamma   90.00
#
_symmetry.space_group_name_H-M   'P 1'
#
loop_
_entity.id
_entity.type
_entity.pdbx_description
1 polymer ?
#
loop_
_entity_poly.entity_id
_entity_poly.type
_entity_poly.pdbx_seq_one_letter_code
_entity_poly.pdbx_strand_id
1 'polypeptide(L)'
;MKIRCSACDQLHDLSEIQIGYDRPDPWYAVHPAEREERWQMDMDLAILDGERFFIRGLVFIPVQGEEHPHAWGVWAAVDEADFRLYDALYEDPERHREPPFAGRIANQIAGYPQTLGLPVTIRLGSGNDRPSFVVEDAAHPLAAEQRGGVYVERVLEMVSPLLHRDRAEPAIQPRFATLEEDRWRVLDVAESWRSRKGPIWFPDEEIRSSVQPGGVAKLLWEIVASDAAGQAATHVERMWAHVDHREEKNGEILYSGTLANDPHNPGLTRFGIRVWFTPHHVADVRAGNDEPPASANAQVRCAGHGASFPAYVCGHLLDGEDQGFHAAEDPGNPRPDAWCDRCEAVRLREGGWSDTAEEFAGIALACGTCYDIIEANNRRE
;
A
#
# COMPACT_ATOMS: atom_id res chain seq x y z
N MET A 1 3.78 -9.50 -31.23
CA MET A 1 3.16 -8.22 -30.88
C MET A 1 4.20 -7.13 -30.62
N LYS A 2 4.62 -6.37 -31.65
CA LYS A 2 5.55 -5.24 -31.50
C LYS A 2 4.83 -3.92 -31.75
N ILE A 3 4.99 -2.94 -30.87
CA ILE A 3 4.39 -1.61 -31.01
C ILE A 3 5.38 -0.51 -30.62
N ARG A 4 5.38 0.60 -31.39
CA ARG A 4 6.13 1.80 -31.00
C ARG A 4 5.30 2.58 -29.99
N CYS A 5 5.81 2.75 -28.79
CA CYS A 5 5.11 3.48 -27.74
C CYS A 5 5.23 4.99 -27.98
N SER A 6 4.08 5.68 -27.98
CA SER A 6 4.00 7.13 -28.13
C SER A 6 4.49 7.91 -26.91
N ALA A 7 4.48 7.29 -25.72
CA ALA A 7 4.99 7.92 -24.51
C ALA A 7 6.53 7.92 -24.44
N CYS A 8 7.16 6.98 -25.14
CA CYS A 8 8.55 6.62 -24.88
C CYS A 8 9.44 6.61 -26.12
N ASP A 9 8.83 6.61 -27.31
CA ASP A 9 9.38 6.45 -28.66
C ASP A 9 10.15 5.15 -28.94
N GLN A 10 10.23 4.24 -27.96
CA GLN A 10 10.85 2.93 -28.11
C GLN A 10 9.86 1.91 -28.70
N LEU A 11 10.43 0.90 -29.35
CA LEU A 11 9.68 -0.26 -29.84
C LEU A 11 9.62 -1.30 -28.71
N HIS A 12 8.43 -1.64 -28.24
CA HIS A 12 8.22 -2.71 -27.27
C HIS A 12 7.78 -3.98 -27.96
N ASP A 13 8.34 -5.11 -27.52
CA ASP A 13 7.80 -6.42 -27.79
C ASP A 13 6.93 -6.83 -26.61
N LEU A 14 5.63 -6.90 -26.84
CA LEU A 14 4.62 -7.20 -25.83
C LEU A 14 4.28 -8.70 -25.79
N SER A 15 4.86 -9.51 -26.68
CA SER A 15 4.55 -10.94 -26.79
C SER A 15 4.96 -11.76 -25.56
N GLU A 16 5.94 -11.30 -24.79
CA GLU A 16 6.43 -11.99 -23.59
C GLU A 16 5.93 -11.36 -22.28
N ILE A 17 5.15 -10.27 -22.37
CA ILE A 17 4.66 -9.58 -21.17
C ILE A 17 3.41 -10.29 -20.66
N GLN A 18 3.63 -11.27 -19.79
CA GLN A 18 2.58 -11.83 -18.94
C GLN A 18 2.43 -10.95 -17.71
N ILE A 19 1.26 -10.32 -17.58
CA ILE A 19 0.97 -9.53 -16.37
C ILE A 19 0.27 -10.44 -15.39
N GLY A 20 1.00 -10.85 -14.35
CA GLY A 20 0.51 -11.72 -13.31
C GLY A 20 0.52 -11.03 -11.95
N TYR A 21 -0.54 -11.23 -11.18
CA TYR A 21 -0.57 -10.90 -9.76
C TYR A 21 0.06 -12.06 -8.99
N ASP A 22 1.10 -11.77 -8.21
CA ASP A 22 1.80 -12.78 -7.42
C ASP A 22 0.97 -13.31 -6.26
N ARG A 23 -0.01 -12.51 -5.80
CA ARG A 23 -0.82 -12.77 -4.62
C ARG A 23 -2.28 -12.34 -4.87
N PRO A 24 -3.27 -12.96 -4.21
CA PRO A 24 -4.63 -12.41 -4.15
C PRO A 24 -4.62 -11.11 -3.33
N ASP A 25 -5.45 -10.12 -3.67
CA ASP A 25 -5.48 -8.83 -2.97
C ASP A 25 -5.76 -8.93 -1.45
N PRO A 26 -6.62 -9.86 -0.96
CA PRO A 26 -6.76 -10.12 0.48
C PRO A 26 -5.46 -10.38 1.24
N TRP A 27 -4.39 -10.84 0.58
CA TRP A 27 -3.08 -11.01 1.20
C TRP A 27 -2.53 -9.70 1.77
N TYR A 28 -2.72 -8.61 1.02
CA TYR A 28 -2.23 -7.29 1.41
C TYR A 28 -3.08 -6.66 2.52
N ALA A 29 -4.35 -7.07 2.65
CA ALA A 29 -5.23 -6.63 3.74
C ALA A 29 -4.86 -7.23 5.11
N VAL A 30 -4.11 -8.35 5.13
CA VAL A 30 -3.59 -8.94 6.36
C VAL A 30 -2.28 -8.25 6.75
N HIS A 31 -2.15 -7.89 8.03
CA HIS A 31 -0.96 -7.24 8.56
C HIS A 31 0.28 -8.11 8.36
N PRO A 32 1.48 -7.57 8.01
CA PRO A 32 2.61 -8.40 7.58
C PRO A 32 3.06 -9.41 8.63
N ALA A 33 3.01 -9.03 9.91
CA ALA A 33 3.37 -9.89 11.03
C ALA A 33 2.43 -11.10 11.23
N GLU A 34 1.22 -11.06 10.67
CA GLU A 34 0.22 -12.13 10.81
C GLU A 34 0.18 -13.05 9.58
N ARG A 35 0.82 -12.65 8.46
CA ARG A 35 0.66 -13.35 7.17
C ARG A 35 1.17 -14.78 7.20
N GLU A 36 2.29 -15.04 7.89
CA GLU A 36 2.87 -16.39 7.99
C GLU A 36 1.98 -17.36 8.78
N GLU A 37 1.23 -16.84 9.78
CA GLU A 37 0.30 -17.65 10.58
C GLU A 37 -1.03 -17.87 9.84
N ARG A 38 -1.52 -16.82 9.17
CA ARG A 38 -2.88 -16.79 8.60
C ARG A 38 -2.96 -17.35 7.18
N TRP A 39 -1.89 -17.34 6.42
CA TRP A 39 -1.90 -17.80 5.04
C TRP A 39 -1.05 -19.05 4.80
N GLN A 40 -1.60 -19.96 4.01
CA GLN A 40 -0.90 -21.11 3.44
C GLN A 40 -1.02 -21.02 1.93
N MET A 41 0.09 -20.92 1.19
CA MET A 41 0.02 -20.63 -0.25
C MET A 41 1.28 -21.03 -0.98
N ASP A 42 1.10 -21.45 -2.23
CA ASP A 42 2.14 -21.71 -3.21
C ASP A 42 1.93 -20.87 -4.49
N MET A 43 2.42 -21.34 -5.64
CA MET A 43 2.34 -20.64 -6.91
C MET A 43 0.94 -20.61 -7.54
N ASP A 44 0.05 -21.52 -7.13
CA ASP A 44 -1.22 -21.81 -7.79
C ASP A 44 -2.41 -21.94 -6.82
N LEU A 45 -2.15 -22.23 -5.54
CA LEU A 45 -3.14 -22.43 -4.49
C LEU A 45 -2.85 -21.50 -3.30
N ALA A 46 -3.92 -20.93 -2.72
CA ALA A 46 -3.83 -20.16 -1.48
C ALA A 46 -5.02 -20.43 -0.56
N ILE A 47 -4.74 -20.44 0.74
CA ILE A 47 -5.70 -20.63 1.82
C ILE A 47 -5.48 -19.54 2.86
N LEU A 48 -6.54 -18.83 3.25
CA LEU A 48 -6.55 -17.85 4.34
C LEU A 48 -7.39 -18.40 5.51
N ASP A 49 -6.80 -18.43 6.70
CA ASP A 49 -7.37 -18.87 7.97
C ASP A 49 -7.98 -20.28 7.95
N GLY A 50 -7.66 -21.10 6.95
CA GLY A 50 -8.26 -22.43 6.75
C GLY A 50 -9.70 -22.41 6.23
N GLU A 51 -10.27 -21.24 5.94
CA GLU A 51 -11.70 -21.08 5.61
C GLU A 51 -11.94 -20.47 4.23
N ARG A 52 -10.96 -19.74 3.68
CA ARG A 52 -11.07 -19.09 2.37
C ARG A 52 -10.05 -19.66 1.41
N PHE A 53 -10.52 -20.04 0.23
CA PHE A 53 -9.74 -20.80 -0.74
C PHE A 53 -9.62 -20.01 -2.04
N PHE A 54 -8.42 -20.00 -2.60
CA PHE A 54 -8.12 -19.27 -3.82
C PHE A 54 -7.28 -20.10 -4.77
N ILE A 55 -7.58 -20.00 -6.06
CA ILE A 55 -6.81 -20.62 -7.13
C ILE A 55 -6.33 -19.57 -8.12
N ARG A 56 -5.14 -19.78 -8.67
CA ARG A 56 -4.55 -18.90 -9.69
C ARG A 56 -4.91 -19.40 -11.09
N GLY A 57 -5.29 -18.48 -11.98
CA GLY A 57 -5.69 -18.78 -13.35
C GLY A 57 -5.43 -17.62 -14.29
N LEU A 58 -5.94 -17.76 -15.52
CA LEU A 58 -5.70 -16.85 -16.62
C LEU A 58 -7.00 -16.26 -17.15
N VAL A 59 -7.06 -14.93 -17.24
CA VAL A 59 -8.10 -14.21 -17.98
C VAL A 59 -7.51 -13.86 -19.35
N PHE A 60 -8.00 -14.52 -20.40
CA PHE A 60 -7.54 -14.27 -21.77
C PHE A 60 -8.32 -13.15 -22.44
N ILE A 61 -7.60 -12.30 -23.18
CA ILE A 61 -8.16 -11.22 -24.00
C ILE A 61 -7.60 -11.37 -25.42
N PRO A 62 -8.44 -11.67 -26.42
CA PRO A 62 -7.99 -11.75 -27.81
C PRO A 62 -7.38 -10.43 -28.28
N VAL A 63 -6.28 -10.48 -29.03
CA VAL A 63 -5.68 -9.29 -29.64
C VAL A 63 -5.89 -9.35 -31.14
N GLN A 64 -6.57 -8.32 -31.68
CA GLN A 64 -6.92 -8.23 -33.09
C GLN A 64 -5.65 -8.18 -33.96
N GLY A 65 -5.54 -9.13 -34.90
CA GLY A 65 -4.41 -9.24 -35.81
C GLY A 65 -3.19 -9.99 -35.26
N GLU A 66 -3.25 -10.49 -34.03
CA GLU A 66 -2.20 -11.35 -33.44
C GLU A 66 -2.72 -12.78 -33.26
N GLU A 67 -1.84 -13.77 -33.38
CA GLU A 67 -2.22 -15.19 -33.23
C GLU A 67 -2.48 -15.58 -31.77
N HIS A 68 -1.83 -14.91 -30.83
CA HIS A 68 -1.86 -15.23 -29.40
C HIS A 68 -2.60 -14.14 -28.62
N PRO A 69 -3.51 -14.49 -27.69
CA PRO A 69 -4.18 -13.52 -26.84
C PRO A 69 -3.22 -12.92 -25.81
N HIS A 70 -3.59 -11.76 -25.27
CA HIS A 70 -3.03 -11.29 -24.01
C HIS A 70 -3.64 -12.07 -22.84
N ALA A 71 -2.87 -12.31 -21.78
CA ALA A 71 -3.32 -13.06 -20.61
C ALA A 71 -2.97 -12.34 -19.31
N TRP A 72 -3.98 -12.18 -18.46
CA TRP A 72 -3.81 -11.74 -17.08
C TRP A 72 -3.74 -12.95 -16.14
N GLY A 73 -2.64 -13.08 -15.41
CA GLY A 73 -2.52 -14.04 -14.32
C GLY A 73 -3.19 -13.49 -13.06
N VAL A 74 -4.32 -14.05 -12.67
CA VAL A 74 -5.13 -13.54 -11.55
C VAL A 74 -5.53 -14.66 -10.59
N TRP A 75 -5.89 -14.29 -9.38
CA TRP A 75 -6.45 -15.19 -8.37
C TRP A 75 -7.97 -15.10 -8.37
N ALA A 76 -8.64 -16.22 -8.08
CA ALA A 76 -10.07 -16.26 -7.84
C ALA A 76 -10.36 -16.99 -6.53
N ALA A 77 -11.25 -16.42 -5.72
CA ALA A 77 -11.85 -17.09 -4.57
C ALA A 77 -12.85 -18.13 -5.07
N VAL A 78 -12.79 -19.33 -4.49
CA VAL A 78 -13.63 -20.49 -4.84
C VAL A 78 -14.13 -21.17 -3.57
N ASP A 79 -15.16 -21.99 -3.70
CA ASP A 79 -15.64 -22.80 -2.58
C ASP A 79 -14.64 -23.92 -2.25
N GLU A 80 -14.64 -24.37 -0.99
CA GLU A 80 -13.72 -25.42 -0.50
C GLU A 80 -13.80 -26.72 -1.33
N ALA A 81 -15.02 -27.08 -1.77
CA ALA A 81 -15.23 -28.29 -2.57
C ALA A 81 -14.52 -28.19 -3.93
N ASP A 82 -14.62 -27.04 -4.59
CA ASP A 82 -13.98 -26.80 -5.89
C ASP A 82 -12.46 -26.64 -5.76
N PHE A 83 -11.99 -26.03 -4.67
CA PHE A 83 -10.56 -25.97 -4.36
C PHE A 83 -9.97 -27.37 -4.19
N ARG A 84 -10.61 -28.22 -3.39
CA ARG A 84 -10.16 -29.61 -3.18
C ARG A 84 -10.26 -30.45 -4.45
N LEU A 85 -11.28 -30.21 -5.28
CA LEU A 85 -11.38 -30.84 -6.60
C LEU A 85 -10.19 -30.46 -7.48
N TYR A 86 -9.85 -29.17 -7.54
CA TYR A 86 -8.72 -28.69 -8.34
C TYR A 86 -7.37 -29.24 -7.85
N ASP A 87 -7.13 -29.24 -6.54
CA ASP A 87 -5.94 -29.81 -5.92
C ASP A 87 -5.81 -31.32 -6.20
N ALA A 88 -6.90 -32.07 -6.05
CA ALA A 88 -6.91 -33.51 -6.33
C ALA A 88 -6.63 -33.87 -7.81
N LEU A 89 -6.99 -32.98 -8.72
CA LEU A 89 -6.82 -33.16 -10.17
C LEU A 89 -5.56 -32.47 -10.72
N TYR A 90 -4.71 -31.93 -9.85
CA TYR A 90 -3.57 -31.11 -10.27
C TYR A 90 -2.62 -31.85 -11.23
N GLU A 91 -2.38 -33.14 -11.01
CA GLU A 91 -1.54 -33.98 -11.88
C GLU A 91 -2.33 -34.74 -12.97
N ASP A 92 -3.66 -34.60 -13.02
CA ASP A 92 -4.49 -35.29 -14.01
C ASP A 92 -4.44 -34.55 -15.37
N PRO A 93 -3.90 -35.19 -16.44
CA PRO A 93 -3.85 -34.57 -17.77
C PRO A 93 -5.24 -34.31 -18.38
N GLU A 94 -6.25 -35.05 -17.93
CA GLU A 94 -7.63 -34.98 -18.41
C GLU A 94 -8.53 -34.08 -17.56
N ARG A 95 -7.99 -33.34 -16.56
CA ARG A 95 -8.77 -32.42 -15.71
C ARG A 95 -9.58 -31.38 -16.47
N HIS A 96 -9.17 -31.07 -17.71
CA HIS A 96 -9.89 -30.18 -18.63
C HIS A 96 -11.31 -30.68 -18.99
N ARG A 97 -11.62 -31.96 -18.74
CA ARG A 97 -12.95 -32.56 -18.95
C ARG A 97 -13.91 -32.29 -17.80
N GLU A 98 -13.42 -31.86 -16.65
CA GLU A 98 -14.29 -31.55 -15.53
C GLU A 98 -15.24 -30.41 -15.86
N PRO A 99 -16.49 -30.46 -15.34
CA PRO A 99 -17.41 -29.35 -15.47
C PRO A 99 -16.79 -28.06 -14.94
N PRO A 100 -17.04 -26.92 -15.60
CA PRO A 100 -16.64 -25.62 -15.07
C PRO A 100 -17.34 -25.34 -13.75
N PHE A 101 -16.66 -24.63 -12.85
CA PHE A 101 -17.21 -24.19 -11.57
C PHE A 101 -17.12 -22.68 -11.42
N ALA A 102 -17.83 -22.14 -10.43
CA ALA A 102 -17.90 -20.70 -10.19
C ALA A 102 -16.74 -20.21 -9.32
N GLY A 103 -16.36 -18.95 -9.51
CA GLY A 103 -15.45 -18.26 -8.63
C GLY A 103 -15.65 -16.76 -8.67
N ARG A 104 -14.84 -16.04 -7.90
CA ARG A 104 -14.84 -14.57 -7.89
C ARG A 104 -13.43 -14.05 -7.98
N ILE A 105 -13.16 -13.13 -8.90
CA ILE A 105 -11.83 -12.52 -9.03
C ILE A 105 -11.41 -11.89 -7.70
N ALA A 106 -10.20 -12.22 -7.25
CA ALA A 106 -9.61 -11.77 -6.00
C ALA A 106 -8.49 -10.73 -6.21
N ASN A 107 -8.38 -10.15 -7.42
CA ASN A 107 -7.47 -9.06 -7.73
C ASN A 107 -8.19 -7.88 -8.37
N GLN A 108 -7.77 -6.65 -8.05
CA GLN A 108 -8.11 -5.47 -8.83
C GLN A 108 -7.19 -5.36 -10.05
N ILE A 109 -7.73 -5.66 -11.24
CA ILE A 109 -6.98 -5.70 -12.50
C ILE A 109 -6.74 -4.28 -12.99
N ALA A 110 -5.48 -3.93 -13.26
CA ALA A 110 -5.10 -2.61 -13.74
C ALA A 110 -5.71 -2.32 -15.13
N GLY A 111 -6.18 -1.09 -15.33
CA GLY A 111 -6.84 -0.68 -16.58
C GLY A 111 -8.33 -1.04 -16.69
N TYR A 112 -8.91 -1.64 -15.65
CA TYR A 112 -10.34 -1.93 -15.56
C TYR A 112 -10.99 -1.23 -14.36
N PRO A 113 -12.32 -1.00 -14.41
CA PRO A 113 -13.09 -0.65 -13.21
C PRO A 113 -13.10 -1.83 -12.22
N GLN A 114 -13.98 -1.82 -11.22
CA GLN A 114 -14.03 -2.83 -10.17
C GLN A 114 -13.98 -4.28 -10.69
N THR A 115 -12.91 -5.01 -10.40
CA THR A 115 -12.83 -6.46 -10.68
C THR A 115 -12.84 -7.32 -9.42
N LEU A 116 -12.62 -6.74 -8.23
CA LEU A 116 -12.74 -7.49 -6.98
C LEU A 116 -14.17 -8.01 -6.78
N GLY A 117 -14.29 -9.32 -6.55
CA GLY A 117 -15.56 -10.00 -6.38
C GLY A 117 -16.32 -10.30 -7.67
N LEU A 118 -15.77 -9.92 -8.83
CA LEU A 118 -16.41 -10.09 -10.13
C LEU A 118 -16.59 -11.60 -10.43
N PRO A 119 -17.82 -12.06 -10.73
CA PRO A 119 -18.10 -13.47 -10.92
C PRO A 119 -17.42 -13.99 -12.20
N VAL A 120 -16.80 -15.15 -12.07
CA VAL A 120 -16.14 -15.85 -13.17
C VAL A 120 -16.58 -17.31 -13.22
N THR A 121 -16.71 -17.83 -14.43
CA THR A 121 -16.72 -19.27 -14.67
C THR A 121 -15.28 -19.73 -14.86
N ILE A 122 -14.85 -20.75 -14.11
CA ILE A 122 -13.51 -21.31 -14.12
C ILE A 122 -13.51 -22.63 -14.88
N ARG A 123 -12.62 -22.76 -15.86
CA ARG A 123 -12.40 -23.99 -16.62
C ARG A 123 -10.99 -24.49 -16.40
N LEU A 124 -10.84 -25.73 -15.96
CA LEU A 124 -9.53 -26.34 -15.75
C LEU A 124 -8.78 -26.50 -17.09
N GLY A 125 -7.48 -26.25 -17.08
CA GLY A 125 -6.61 -26.43 -18.24
C GLY A 125 -6.21 -27.88 -18.46
N SER A 126 -5.60 -28.18 -19.61
CA SER A 126 -5.00 -29.48 -19.91
C SER A 126 -3.54 -29.56 -19.44
N GLY A 127 -3.07 -30.73 -19.03
CA GLY A 127 -1.64 -30.95 -18.73
C GLY A 127 -1.09 -29.98 -17.67
N ASN A 128 -0.21 -29.03 -18.05
CA ASN A 128 0.34 -28.01 -17.15
C ASN A 128 -0.32 -26.63 -17.30
N ASP A 129 -1.38 -26.52 -18.10
CA ASP A 129 -2.07 -25.25 -18.32
C ASP A 129 -2.84 -24.83 -17.08
N ARG A 130 -2.65 -23.58 -16.67
CA ARG A 130 -3.43 -22.95 -15.59
C ARG A 130 -4.92 -22.89 -15.99
N PRO A 131 -5.84 -22.95 -15.02
CA PRO A 131 -7.26 -22.73 -15.28
C PRO A 131 -7.52 -21.41 -16.01
N SER A 132 -8.51 -21.39 -16.89
CA SER A 132 -8.97 -20.19 -17.58
C SER A 132 -10.23 -19.63 -16.93
N PHE A 133 -10.30 -18.31 -16.82
CA PHE A 133 -11.41 -17.59 -16.18
C PHE A 133 -12.18 -16.78 -17.22
N VAL A 134 -13.50 -16.94 -17.22
CA VAL A 134 -14.41 -16.20 -18.10
C VAL A 134 -15.30 -15.33 -17.22
N VAL A 135 -15.28 -14.02 -17.45
CA VAL A 135 -16.10 -13.07 -16.69
C VAL A 135 -17.56 -13.18 -17.10
N GLU A 136 -18.44 -13.36 -16.11
CA GLU A 136 -19.87 -13.58 -16.34
C GLU A 136 -20.66 -12.28 -16.54
N ASP A 137 -20.24 -11.19 -15.90
CA ASP A 137 -20.92 -9.89 -16.02
C ASP A 137 -20.70 -9.30 -17.42
N ALA A 138 -21.69 -9.48 -18.30
CA ALA A 138 -21.61 -9.05 -19.67
C ALA A 138 -21.49 -7.52 -19.86
N ALA A 139 -21.90 -6.72 -18.86
CA ALA A 139 -21.81 -5.26 -18.90
C ALA A 139 -20.42 -4.75 -18.51
N HIS A 140 -19.63 -5.57 -17.82
CA HIS A 140 -18.30 -5.18 -17.38
C HIS A 140 -17.33 -5.03 -18.57
N PRO A 141 -16.51 -3.96 -18.65
CA PRO A 141 -15.58 -3.75 -19.76
C PRO A 141 -14.61 -4.92 -20.00
N LEU A 142 -14.12 -5.56 -18.93
CA LEU A 142 -13.31 -6.78 -19.05
C LEU A 142 -14.02 -7.90 -19.81
N ALA A 143 -15.31 -8.14 -19.53
CA ALA A 143 -16.08 -9.17 -20.24
C ALA A 143 -16.35 -8.78 -21.69
N ALA A 144 -16.56 -7.49 -21.96
CA ALA A 144 -16.72 -6.98 -23.31
C ALA A 144 -15.43 -7.19 -24.13
N GLU A 145 -14.27 -6.89 -23.54
CA GLU A 145 -12.96 -7.09 -24.17
C GLU A 145 -12.59 -8.58 -24.31
N GLN A 146 -12.95 -9.46 -23.36
CA GLN A 146 -12.80 -10.91 -23.53
C GLN A 146 -13.57 -11.45 -24.75
N ARG A 147 -14.75 -10.89 -25.05
CA ARG A 147 -15.59 -11.31 -26.19
C ARG A 147 -15.18 -10.67 -27.50
N GLY A 148 -14.93 -9.36 -27.49
CA GLY A 148 -14.67 -8.56 -28.69
C GLY A 148 -13.20 -8.50 -29.09
N GLY A 149 -12.30 -8.85 -28.17
CA GLY A 149 -10.88 -8.60 -28.30
C GLY A 149 -10.54 -7.12 -28.20
N VAL A 150 -9.25 -6.83 -28.23
CA VAL A 150 -8.68 -5.49 -28.18
C VAL A 150 -7.63 -5.31 -29.27
N TYR A 151 -7.24 -4.09 -29.57
CA TYR A 151 -6.07 -3.82 -30.41
C TYR A 151 -4.80 -3.76 -29.54
N VAL A 152 -3.63 -3.89 -30.17
CA VAL A 152 -2.32 -3.89 -29.47
C VAL A 152 -2.09 -2.62 -28.64
N GLU A 153 -2.65 -1.49 -29.06
CA GLU A 153 -2.59 -0.20 -28.36
C GLU A 153 -3.24 -0.29 -26.97
N ARG A 154 -4.33 -1.05 -26.83
CA ARG A 154 -5.02 -1.26 -25.55
C ARG A 154 -4.19 -2.14 -24.62
N VAL A 155 -3.47 -3.12 -25.15
CA VAL A 155 -2.52 -3.91 -24.36
C VAL A 155 -1.35 -3.02 -23.90
N LEU A 156 -0.83 -2.17 -24.79
CA LEU A 156 0.20 -1.19 -24.44
C LEU A 156 -0.30 -0.25 -23.32
N GLU A 157 -1.54 0.21 -23.37
CA GLU A 157 -2.13 1.03 -22.30
C GLU A 157 -2.11 0.30 -20.95
N MET A 158 -2.47 -1.00 -20.93
CA MET A 158 -2.47 -1.83 -19.73
C MET A 158 -1.06 -2.06 -19.15
N VAL A 159 -0.06 -2.31 -20.02
CA VAL A 159 1.32 -2.61 -19.60
C VAL A 159 2.21 -1.38 -19.45
N SER A 160 1.85 -0.25 -20.07
CA SER A 160 2.63 1.00 -20.07
C SER A 160 3.02 1.43 -18.66
N PRO A 161 2.10 1.39 -17.67
CA PRO A 161 2.43 1.59 -16.27
C PRO A 161 3.62 0.71 -15.79
N LEU A 162 3.71 -0.55 -16.22
CA LEU A 162 4.79 -1.48 -15.82
C LEU A 162 6.08 -1.23 -16.63
N LEU A 163 5.96 -0.97 -17.92
CA LEU A 163 7.08 -0.72 -18.84
C LEU A 163 7.81 0.60 -18.57
N HIS A 164 7.12 1.56 -17.95
CA HIS A 164 7.64 2.89 -17.68
C HIS A 164 7.71 3.18 -16.18
N ARG A 165 7.91 2.14 -15.36
CA ARG A 165 8.03 2.21 -13.90
C ARG A 165 9.02 3.28 -13.40
N ASP A 166 10.11 3.50 -14.14
CA ASP A 166 11.19 4.43 -13.78
C ASP A 166 11.18 5.73 -14.60
N ARG A 167 10.14 5.96 -15.42
CA ARG A 167 10.00 7.19 -16.22
C ARG A 167 9.00 8.13 -15.57
N ALA A 168 9.31 9.43 -15.61
CA ALA A 168 8.30 10.44 -15.37
C ALA A 168 7.16 10.25 -16.40
N GLU A 169 5.95 9.92 -15.93
CA GLU A 169 4.76 9.87 -16.77
C GLU A 169 4.62 11.19 -17.56
N PRO A 170 4.12 11.14 -18.82
CA PRO A 170 3.96 12.34 -19.63
C PRO A 170 3.13 13.40 -18.89
N ALA A 171 3.37 14.68 -19.17
CA ALA A 171 2.63 15.78 -18.58
C ALA A 171 1.15 15.73 -19.02
N ILE A 172 0.33 14.98 -18.28
CA ILE A 172 -1.13 14.98 -18.42
C ILE A 172 -1.63 16.35 -17.90
N GLN A 173 -2.75 16.82 -18.43
CA GLN A 173 -3.42 18.00 -17.85
C GLN A 173 -3.65 17.77 -16.35
N PRO A 174 -3.45 18.80 -15.51
CA PRO A 174 -3.64 18.64 -14.08
C PRO A 174 -5.06 18.19 -13.75
N ARG A 175 -5.19 17.05 -13.04
CA ARG A 175 -6.47 16.54 -12.54
C ARG A 175 -6.30 15.88 -11.18
N PHE A 176 -7.26 16.08 -10.29
CA PHE A 176 -7.31 15.34 -9.03
C PHE A 176 -7.85 13.93 -9.29
N ALA A 177 -7.21 12.93 -8.69
CA ALA A 177 -7.66 11.55 -8.77
C ALA A 177 -9.00 11.37 -8.03
N THR A 178 -9.84 10.47 -8.54
CA THR A 178 -11.17 10.16 -7.98
C THR A 178 -11.31 8.67 -7.64
N LEU A 179 -12.20 8.33 -6.70
CA LEU A 179 -12.45 6.92 -6.38
C LEU A 179 -13.17 6.18 -7.51
N GLU A 180 -13.92 6.91 -8.32
CA GLU A 180 -14.70 6.38 -9.43
C GLU A 180 -13.80 5.98 -10.60
N GLU A 181 -12.87 6.86 -10.99
CA GLU A 181 -12.01 6.64 -12.16
C GLU A 181 -10.68 6.00 -11.78
N ASP A 182 -10.02 6.51 -10.74
CA ASP A 182 -8.65 6.12 -10.38
C ASP A 182 -8.62 5.07 -9.27
N ARG A 183 -9.75 4.84 -8.58
CA ARG A 183 -9.87 3.96 -7.42
C ARG A 183 -9.04 4.41 -6.22
N TRP A 184 -8.55 5.64 -6.25
CA TRP A 184 -7.91 6.32 -5.13
C TRP A 184 -8.08 7.83 -5.28
N ARG A 185 -7.99 8.55 -4.17
CA ARG A 185 -7.89 10.02 -4.16
C ARG A 185 -7.04 10.47 -2.99
N VAL A 186 -6.58 11.72 -3.04
CA VAL A 186 -6.00 12.38 -1.87
C VAL A 186 -7.08 13.16 -1.13
N LEU A 187 -7.05 13.13 0.20
CA LEU A 187 -8.03 13.79 1.04
C LEU A 187 -7.54 15.15 1.52
N ASP A 188 -8.47 16.09 1.72
CA ASP A 188 -8.18 17.30 2.48
C ASP A 188 -7.91 16.92 3.94
N VAL A 189 -6.77 17.38 4.46
CA VAL A 189 -6.32 17.04 5.81
C VAL A 189 -7.25 17.66 6.84
N ALA A 190 -7.58 18.93 6.72
CA ALA A 190 -8.42 19.63 7.69
C ALA A 190 -9.80 18.99 7.77
N GLU A 191 -10.42 18.65 6.63
CA GLU A 191 -11.72 17.96 6.59
C GLU A 191 -11.64 16.58 7.25
N SER A 192 -10.59 15.81 6.96
CA SER A 192 -10.35 14.48 7.53
C SER A 192 -10.17 14.48 9.05
N TRP A 193 -9.79 15.63 9.62
CA TRP A 193 -9.61 15.82 11.06
C TRP A 193 -10.85 16.39 11.77
N ARG A 194 -11.78 17.07 11.07
CA ARG A 194 -12.97 17.70 11.68
C ARG A 194 -13.85 16.74 12.49
N SER A 195 -13.89 15.46 12.12
CA SER A 195 -14.71 14.44 12.77
C SER A 195 -13.98 13.64 13.85
N ARG A 196 -12.66 13.87 14.04
CA ARG A 196 -11.84 13.12 14.99
C ARG A 196 -11.80 13.80 16.35
N LYS A 197 -11.81 12.99 17.41
CA LYS A 197 -11.55 13.44 18.79
C LYS A 197 -10.05 13.32 19.07
N GLY A 198 -9.40 14.41 19.46
CA GLY A 198 -7.97 14.44 19.80
C GLY A 198 -7.26 15.69 19.26
N PRO A 199 -5.98 15.90 19.61
CA PRO A 199 -5.20 17.02 19.10
C PRO A 199 -5.03 16.90 17.58
N ILE A 200 -5.19 18.04 16.88
CA ILE A 200 -5.00 18.16 15.44
C ILE A 200 -3.51 18.33 15.19
N TRP A 201 -2.90 17.45 14.41
CA TRP A 201 -1.49 17.57 14.02
C TRP A 201 -1.33 17.45 12.51
N PHE A 202 -1.13 18.60 11.86
CA PHE A 202 -0.58 18.77 10.52
C PHE A 202 0.02 20.18 10.42
N PRO A 203 0.98 20.44 9.51
CA PRO A 203 1.62 21.74 9.39
C PRO A 203 0.62 22.86 9.05
N ASP A 204 0.91 24.08 9.48
CA ASP A 204 0.07 25.23 9.12
C ASP A 204 0.06 25.50 7.60
N GLU A 205 -0.81 26.41 7.16
CA GLU A 205 -0.96 26.72 5.75
C GLU A 205 0.30 27.31 5.12
N GLU A 206 1.09 28.06 5.87
CA GLU A 206 2.34 28.65 5.39
C GLU A 206 3.35 27.55 5.06
N ILE A 207 3.54 26.59 5.96
CA ILE A 207 4.42 25.44 5.74
C ILE A 207 3.90 24.57 4.59
N ARG A 208 2.60 24.27 4.56
CA ARG A 208 1.98 23.45 3.48
C ARG A 208 2.09 24.10 2.10
N SER A 209 2.14 25.43 2.04
CA SER A 209 2.29 26.22 0.81
C SER A 209 3.75 26.42 0.38
N SER A 210 4.69 26.11 1.27
CA SER A 210 6.12 26.35 1.07
C SER A 210 6.86 25.24 0.30
N VAL A 211 6.22 24.07 0.09
CA VAL A 211 6.87 22.90 -0.52
C VAL A 211 7.43 23.23 -1.89
N GLN A 212 8.72 22.96 -2.10
CA GLN A 212 9.40 23.22 -3.37
C GLN A 212 9.59 21.92 -4.18
N PRO A 213 9.71 22.01 -5.52
CA PRO A 213 10.20 20.89 -6.31
C PRO A 213 11.52 20.33 -5.75
N GLY A 214 11.63 19.01 -5.70
CA GLY A 214 12.68 18.27 -4.99
C GLY A 214 12.32 17.90 -3.54
N GLY A 215 11.32 18.56 -2.94
CA GLY A 215 10.81 18.20 -1.61
C GLY A 215 9.90 16.96 -1.62
N VAL A 216 9.48 16.55 -0.43
CA VAL A 216 8.55 15.42 -0.26
C VAL A 216 7.36 15.85 0.60
N ALA A 217 6.15 15.55 0.13
CA ALA A 217 4.90 15.86 0.84
C ALA A 217 4.21 14.57 1.27
N LYS A 218 3.75 14.51 2.52
CA LYS A 218 2.91 13.41 3.00
C LYS A 218 1.46 13.73 2.72
N LEU A 219 0.74 12.79 2.13
CA LEU A 219 -0.67 12.95 1.76
C LEU A 219 -1.51 11.85 2.43
N LEU A 220 -2.80 12.11 2.59
CA LEU A 220 -3.79 11.12 3.02
C LEU A 220 -4.43 10.52 1.78
N TRP A 221 -4.16 9.25 1.50
CA TRP A 221 -4.65 8.55 0.33
C TRP A 221 -5.84 7.69 0.72
N GLU A 222 -7.02 8.02 0.22
CA GLU A 222 -8.15 7.11 0.29
C GLU A 222 -8.09 6.17 -0.91
N ILE A 223 -7.97 4.88 -0.65
CA ILE A 223 -7.71 3.85 -1.67
C ILE A 223 -8.81 2.81 -1.59
N VAL A 224 -9.41 2.50 -2.74
CA VAL A 224 -10.24 1.32 -2.88
C VAL A 224 -9.34 0.10 -3.09
N ALA A 225 -9.39 -0.82 -2.14
CA ALA A 225 -8.65 -2.07 -2.20
C ALA A 225 -9.50 -3.22 -1.64
N SER A 226 -8.98 -4.44 -1.69
CA SER A 226 -9.67 -5.56 -1.05
C SER A 226 -9.56 -5.46 0.47
N ASP A 227 -10.66 -5.75 1.17
CA ASP A 227 -10.64 -6.06 2.58
C ASP A 227 -10.25 -7.53 2.82
N ALA A 228 -10.18 -7.91 4.11
CA ALA A 228 -9.88 -9.27 4.54
C ALA A 228 -10.96 -10.30 4.14
N ALA A 229 -12.13 -9.86 3.66
CA ALA A 229 -13.20 -10.70 3.14
C ALA A 229 -13.20 -10.80 1.60
N GLY A 230 -12.25 -10.16 0.90
CA GLY A 230 -12.21 -10.15 -0.57
C GLY A 230 -13.16 -9.17 -1.22
N GLN A 231 -13.77 -8.28 -0.44
CA GLN A 231 -14.70 -7.26 -0.91
C GLN A 231 -13.95 -5.95 -1.07
N ALA A 232 -14.38 -5.15 -2.03
CA ALA A 232 -13.79 -3.84 -2.18
C ALA A 232 -14.23 -2.91 -1.05
N ALA A 233 -13.25 -2.33 -0.38
CA ALA A 233 -13.43 -1.37 0.69
C ALA A 233 -12.47 -0.19 0.50
N THR A 234 -12.86 0.96 1.02
CA THR A 234 -11.97 2.12 1.12
C THR A 234 -11.19 2.05 2.42
N HIS A 235 -9.89 2.34 2.35
CA HIS A 235 -9.07 2.57 3.52
C HIS A 235 -8.20 3.81 3.30
N VAL A 236 -7.63 4.35 4.38
CA VAL A 236 -6.76 5.54 4.30
C VAL A 236 -5.32 5.17 4.63
N GLU A 237 -4.44 5.40 3.66
CA GLU A 237 -3.00 5.31 3.81
C GLU A 237 -2.36 6.68 3.97
N ARG A 238 -1.20 6.73 4.64
CA ARG A 238 -0.41 7.96 4.82
C ARG A 238 0.92 7.80 4.10
N MET A 239 0.96 8.26 2.86
CA MET A 239 2.10 8.00 1.97
C MET A 239 2.74 9.30 1.50
N TRP A 240 4.00 9.19 1.14
CA TRP A 240 4.83 10.30 0.68
C TRP A 240 4.76 10.43 -0.84
N ALA A 241 4.78 11.67 -1.34
CA ALA A 241 4.93 11.97 -2.76
C ALA A 241 6.15 12.87 -2.96
N HIS A 242 7.03 12.50 -3.89
CA HIS A 242 8.11 13.37 -4.36
C HIS A 242 7.51 14.50 -5.17
N VAL A 243 7.71 15.75 -4.74
CA VAL A 243 7.20 16.92 -5.45
C VAL A 243 8.17 17.29 -6.55
N ASP A 244 7.71 17.27 -7.80
CA ASP A 244 8.53 17.65 -8.96
C ASP A 244 8.00 18.90 -9.68
N HIS A 245 6.80 19.35 -9.32
CA HIS A 245 6.20 20.56 -9.87
C HIS A 245 5.43 21.36 -8.81
N ARG A 246 5.51 22.69 -8.93
CA ARG A 246 4.73 23.68 -8.20
C ARG A 246 4.31 24.77 -9.18
N GLU A 247 3.02 25.00 -9.32
CA GLU A 247 2.44 26.13 -10.04
C GLU A 247 1.65 27.00 -9.06
N GLU A 248 1.75 28.32 -9.21
CA GLU A 248 0.94 29.26 -8.46
C GLU A 248 0.27 30.22 -9.44
N LYS A 249 -1.07 30.23 -9.42
CA LYS A 249 -1.88 31.04 -10.34
C LYS A 249 -3.08 31.59 -9.61
N ASN A 250 -3.29 32.91 -9.69
CA ASN A 250 -4.39 33.60 -9.02
C ASN A 250 -4.46 33.36 -7.49
N GLY A 251 -3.32 33.09 -6.84
CA GLY A 251 -3.26 32.78 -5.42
C GLY A 251 -3.59 31.32 -5.06
N GLU A 252 -3.84 30.46 -6.05
CA GLU A 252 -4.00 29.03 -5.85
C GLU A 252 -2.69 28.31 -6.17
N ILE A 253 -2.27 27.43 -5.26
CA ILE A 253 -1.07 26.60 -5.42
C ILE A 253 -1.48 25.19 -5.80
N LEU A 254 -0.88 24.71 -6.89
CA LEU A 254 -1.03 23.36 -7.39
C LEU A 254 0.33 22.66 -7.39
N TYR A 255 0.38 21.49 -6.79
CA TYR A 255 1.54 20.61 -6.80
C TYR A 255 1.28 19.42 -7.73
N SER A 256 2.36 18.92 -8.33
CA SER A 256 2.38 17.53 -8.81
C SER A 256 3.60 16.81 -8.27
N GLY A 257 3.45 15.50 -8.14
CA GLY A 257 4.50 14.61 -7.67
C GLY A 257 4.26 13.16 -8.02
N THR A 258 5.14 12.28 -7.56
CA THR A 258 5.00 10.82 -7.73
C THR A 258 5.04 10.12 -6.37
N LEU A 259 4.24 9.06 -6.20
CA LEU A 259 4.21 8.28 -4.96
C LEU A 259 5.61 7.70 -4.65
N ALA A 260 6.12 8.00 -3.46
CA ALA A 260 7.51 7.79 -3.04
C ALA A 260 7.74 6.54 -2.17
N ASN A 261 6.68 5.83 -1.79
CA ASN A 261 6.77 4.59 -1.02
C ASN A 261 5.61 3.65 -1.38
N ASP A 262 5.81 2.34 -1.17
CA ASP A 262 4.77 1.37 -1.45
C ASP A 262 3.64 1.42 -0.39
N PRO A 263 2.36 1.41 -0.83
CA PRO A 263 1.20 1.25 0.06
C PRO A 263 1.18 -0.14 0.70
N HIS A 264 0.63 -0.22 1.92
CA HIS A 264 0.46 -1.52 2.59
C HIS A 264 -0.61 -2.38 1.89
N ASN A 265 -1.74 -1.76 1.55
CA ASN A 265 -2.80 -2.36 0.74
C ASN A 265 -2.99 -1.56 -0.57
N PRO A 266 -2.30 -1.93 -1.66
CA PRO A 266 -2.13 -1.05 -2.81
C PRO A 266 -3.41 -0.69 -3.55
N GLY A 267 -4.35 -1.62 -3.67
CA GLY A 267 -5.41 -1.47 -4.68
C GLY A 267 -4.77 -1.18 -6.05
N LEU A 268 -5.14 -0.06 -6.68
CA LEU A 268 -4.49 0.43 -7.91
C LEU A 268 -3.33 1.43 -7.67
N THR A 269 -3.05 1.82 -6.42
CA THR A 269 -1.89 2.66 -6.12
C THR A 269 -0.60 1.85 -6.12
N ARG A 270 0.50 2.46 -6.59
CA ARG A 270 1.82 1.84 -6.68
C ARG A 270 2.89 2.92 -6.73
N PHE A 271 4.10 2.61 -6.25
CA PHE A 271 5.25 3.51 -6.35
C PHE A 271 5.36 4.14 -7.74
N GLY A 272 5.64 5.44 -7.79
CA GLY A 272 5.80 6.20 -9.01
C GLY A 272 4.51 6.78 -9.61
N ILE A 273 3.31 6.42 -9.11
CA ILE A 273 2.06 6.97 -9.65
C ILE A 273 2.00 8.48 -9.47
N ARG A 274 1.60 9.19 -10.54
CA ARG A 274 1.45 10.65 -10.54
C ARG A 274 0.27 11.08 -9.68
N VAL A 275 0.47 12.14 -8.89
CA VAL A 275 -0.58 12.78 -8.09
C VAL A 275 -0.54 14.29 -8.26
N TRP A 276 -1.71 14.90 -8.41
CA TRP A 276 -1.92 16.34 -8.27
C TRP A 276 -2.61 16.63 -6.96
N PHE A 277 -2.13 17.64 -6.26
CA PHE A 277 -2.63 18.00 -4.94
C PHE A 277 -2.39 19.49 -4.67
N THR A 278 -3.01 20.01 -3.62
CA THR A 278 -2.88 21.41 -3.17
C THR A 278 -2.39 21.44 -1.73
N PRO A 279 -2.04 22.61 -1.15
CA PRO A 279 -1.69 22.70 0.26
C PRO A 279 -2.71 22.02 1.19
N HIS A 280 -4.01 22.04 0.84
CA HIS A 280 -5.10 21.36 1.58
C HIS A 280 -4.91 19.85 1.79
N HIS A 281 -4.11 19.20 0.94
CA HIS A 281 -3.88 17.76 1.01
C HIS A 281 -2.60 17.38 1.78
N VAL A 282 -1.78 18.37 2.14
CA VAL A 282 -0.46 18.16 2.74
C VAL A 282 -0.60 17.91 4.25
N ALA A 283 -0.29 16.69 4.67
CA ALA A 283 -0.33 16.25 6.07
C ALA A 283 1.02 16.40 6.78
N ASP A 284 2.13 16.46 6.04
CA ASP A 284 3.50 16.65 6.53
C ASP A 284 4.44 17.02 5.36
N VAL A 285 5.60 17.61 5.63
CA VAL A 285 6.57 18.05 4.61
C VAL A 285 8.01 17.69 5.00
N ARG A 286 8.86 17.38 4.01
CA ARG A 286 10.32 17.19 4.19
C ARG A 286 11.10 17.89 3.09
N ALA A 287 12.30 18.38 3.44
CA ALA A 287 13.21 19.01 2.48
C ALA A 287 13.92 17.97 1.61
N GLY A 288 14.24 18.33 0.37
CA GLY A 288 14.72 17.41 -0.67
C GLY A 288 16.11 16.78 -0.47
N ASN A 289 16.82 17.12 0.61
CA ASN A 289 18.09 16.47 0.96
C ASN A 289 17.90 15.26 1.91
N ASP A 290 16.68 15.04 2.40
CA ASP A 290 16.34 13.83 3.13
C ASP A 290 15.90 12.76 2.12
N GLU A 291 16.75 11.77 1.83
CA GLU A 291 16.30 10.56 1.14
C GLU A 291 15.07 9.99 1.88
N PRO A 292 13.99 9.56 1.19
CA PRO A 292 13.00 8.73 1.84
C PRO A 292 13.74 7.48 2.30
N PRO A 293 13.85 7.20 3.61
CA PRO A 293 14.77 6.20 4.08
C PRO A 293 14.39 4.84 3.50
N ALA A 294 15.31 4.27 2.73
CA ALA A 294 15.30 2.85 2.40
C ALA A 294 15.38 2.09 3.74
N SER A 295 14.24 1.59 4.21
CA SER A 295 14.07 0.88 5.48
C SER A 295 14.54 1.65 6.75
N ALA A 296 13.68 2.54 7.27
CA ALA A 296 13.72 2.96 8.68
C ALA A 296 12.29 2.94 9.27
N ASN A 297 11.67 1.77 9.15
CA ASN A 297 10.47 1.43 9.90
C ASN A 297 10.84 1.18 11.35
N ALA A 298 10.44 2.07 12.24
CA ALA A 298 9.93 1.67 13.54
C ALA A 298 8.92 2.72 14.03
N GLN A 299 7.92 3.07 13.22
CA GLN A 299 6.79 3.80 13.78
C GLN A 299 6.12 2.91 14.82
N VAL A 300 6.00 3.39 16.05
CA VAL A 300 5.21 2.73 17.09
C VAL A 300 3.76 3.17 16.96
N ARG A 301 2.83 2.22 17.07
CA ARG A 301 1.39 2.49 17.11
C ARG A 301 0.90 2.43 18.56
N CYS A 302 0.58 3.58 19.12
CA CYS A 302 -0.07 3.68 20.43
C CYS A 302 -1.58 3.52 20.28
N ALA A 303 -2.20 2.74 21.17
CA ALA A 303 -3.65 2.59 21.21
C ALA A 303 -4.39 3.92 21.47
N GLY A 304 -3.77 4.86 22.18
CA GLY A 304 -4.33 6.18 22.49
C GLY A 304 -3.98 7.29 21.50
N HIS A 305 -2.80 7.23 20.85
CA HIS A 305 -2.25 8.36 20.08
C HIS A 305 -1.89 8.02 18.62
N GLY A 306 -2.09 6.78 18.19
CA GLY A 306 -1.83 6.35 16.82
C GLY A 306 -0.35 6.17 16.50
N ALA A 307 0.00 6.27 15.21
CA ALA A 307 1.36 6.06 14.73
C ALA A 307 2.25 7.29 15.00
N SER A 308 3.40 7.07 15.63
CA SER A 308 4.40 8.10 15.91
C SER A 308 5.80 7.53 15.75
N PHE A 309 6.81 8.40 15.72
CA PHE A 309 8.18 8.00 15.99
C PHE A 309 8.28 7.32 17.37
N PRO A 310 9.13 6.29 17.49
CA PRO A 310 9.38 5.61 18.74
C PRO A 310 10.26 6.51 19.63
N ALA A 311 10.01 6.45 20.92
CA ALA A 311 10.90 7.00 21.94
C ALA A 311 11.03 5.97 23.07
N TYR A 312 12.17 5.93 23.74
CA TYR A 312 12.41 4.97 24.81
C TYR A 312 12.52 5.68 26.15
N VAL A 313 11.79 5.18 27.14
CA VAL A 313 11.81 5.71 28.51
C VAL A 313 12.02 4.58 29.50
N CYS A 314 12.54 4.85 30.71
CA CYS A 314 12.49 3.83 31.76
C CYS A 314 11.03 3.52 32.17
N GLY A 315 10.72 2.27 32.47
CA GLY A 315 9.35 1.84 32.80
C GLY A 315 8.76 2.56 34.02
N HIS A 316 9.61 3.07 34.91
CA HIS A 316 9.20 3.86 36.08
C HIS A 316 8.48 5.17 35.74
N LEU A 317 8.73 5.74 34.56
CA LEU A 317 8.13 7.01 34.14
C LEU A 317 6.71 6.86 33.58
N LEU A 318 6.28 5.64 33.21
CA LEU A 318 5.01 5.42 32.52
C LEU A 318 3.78 5.80 33.34
N ASP A 319 3.79 5.43 34.63
CA ASP A 319 2.69 5.66 35.57
C ASP A 319 3.09 6.61 36.72
N GLY A 320 4.28 7.22 36.63
CA GLY A 320 4.86 8.08 37.65
C GLY A 320 4.51 9.55 37.45
N GLU A 321 4.40 10.27 38.56
CA GLU A 321 4.39 11.73 38.62
C GLU A 321 5.54 12.21 39.51
N ASP A 322 6.14 13.34 39.17
CA ASP A 322 7.20 13.99 39.93
C ASP A 322 8.44 13.09 40.24
N GLN A 323 8.81 12.21 39.32
CA GLN A 323 9.95 11.27 39.47
C GLN A 323 11.30 11.82 38.99
N GLY A 324 11.34 13.05 38.48
CA GLY A 324 12.49 13.61 37.77
C GLY A 324 12.58 13.09 36.33
N PHE A 325 13.18 13.88 35.44
CA PHE A 325 13.28 13.56 34.01
C PHE A 325 14.66 13.92 33.46
N HIS A 326 15.47 12.88 33.21
CA HIS A 326 16.78 12.96 32.56
C HIS A 326 16.64 12.50 31.12
N ALA A 327 17.41 13.09 30.22
CA ALA A 327 17.37 12.80 28.80
C ALA A 327 18.79 12.62 28.25
N ALA A 328 18.96 11.71 27.30
CA ALA A 328 20.23 11.52 26.59
C ALA A 328 20.59 12.78 25.79
N GLU A 329 21.90 13.06 25.71
CA GLU A 329 22.41 14.09 24.80
C GLU A 329 22.41 13.54 23.37
N ASP A 330 21.32 13.80 22.66
CA ASP A 330 21.13 13.40 21.25
C ASP A 330 20.67 14.62 20.41
N PRO A 331 21.62 15.43 19.91
CA PRO A 331 21.31 16.66 19.19
C PRO A 331 20.48 16.40 17.92
N GLY A 332 19.29 17.01 17.86
CA GLY A 332 18.36 16.87 16.73
C GLY A 332 17.27 15.82 16.93
N ASN A 333 17.34 15.05 18.02
CA ASN A 333 16.24 14.19 18.44
C ASN A 333 15.32 14.96 19.41
N PRO A 334 14.06 15.25 19.03
CA PRO A 334 13.15 15.97 19.91
C PRO A 334 12.68 15.13 21.11
N ARG A 335 12.89 13.81 21.10
CA ARG A 335 12.42 12.86 22.11
C ARG A 335 13.49 11.78 22.37
N PRO A 336 14.66 12.18 22.88
CA PRO A 336 15.77 11.26 23.16
C PRO A 336 15.41 10.28 24.26
N ASP A 337 16.20 9.21 24.41
CA ASP A 337 16.00 8.25 25.49
C ASP A 337 15.99 8.96 26.85
N ALA A 338 15.01 8.65 27.69
CA ALA A 338 14.78 9.37 28.95
C ALA A 338 14.53 8.45 30.16
N TRP A 339 14.87 8.94 31.35
CA TRP A 339 14.79 8.14 32.57
C TRP A 339 14.61 8.99 33.83
N CYS A 340 14.15 8.37 34.92
CA CYS A 340 13.88 9.05 36.20
C CYS A 340 15.11 9.17 37.10
N ASP A 341 15.00 9.96 38.18
CA ASP A 341 16.08 10.18 39.16
C ASP A 341 16.62 8.87 39.76
N ARG A 342 15.75 7.87 39.97
CA ARG A 342 16.15 6.56 40.51
C ARG A 342 17.03 5.80 39.51
N CYS A 343 16.69 5.84 38.23
CA CYS A 343 17.50 5.25 37.17
C CYS A 343 18.82 5.99 37.01
N GLU A 344 18.83 7.32 37.12
CA GLU A 344 20.07 8.10 37.04
C GLU A 344 21.01 7.77 38.22
N ALA A 345 20.49 7.61 39.44
CA ALA A 345 21.29 7.21 40.59
C ALA A 345 21.92 5.81 40.43
N VAL A 346 21.24 4.88 39.74
CA VAL A 346 21.78 3.56 39.41
C VAL A 346 22.83 3.67 38.31
N ARG A 347 22.55 4.42 37.24
CA ARG A 347 23.49 4.68 36.14
C ARG A 347 24.81 5.28 36.63
N LEU A 348 24.74 6.29 37.50
CA LEU A 348 25.92 6.92 38.09
C LEU A 348 26.71 5.96 38.99
N ARG A 349 26.04 5.06 39.72
CA ARG A 349 26.69 4.06 40.58
C ARG A 349 27.41 2.99 39.77
N GLU A 350 26.81 2.57 38.66
CA GLU A 350 27.37 1.58 37.72
C GLU A 350 28.43 2.20 36.78
N GLY A 351 28.60 3.53 36.79
CA GLY A 351 29.55 4.24 35.93
C GLY A 351 29.07 4.43 34.49
N GLY A 352 27.76 4.27 34.24
CA GLY A 352 27.14 4.36 32.92
C GLY A 352 25.93 3.43 32.79
N TRP A 353 25.45 3.26 31.56
CA TRP A 353 24.46 2.24 31.23
C TRP A 353 25.16 0.88 31.14
N SER A 354 24.93 0.04 32.15
CA SER A 354 25.37 -1.36 32.23
C SER A 354 24.15 -2.30 32.15
N ASP A 355 24.37 -3.60 31.94
CA ASP A 355 23.29 -4.61 31.96
C ASP A 355 22.43 -4.51 33.23
N THR A 356 23.07 -4.29 34.40
CA THR A 356 22.38 -4.08 35.68
C THR A 356 21.50 -2.82 35.67
N ALA A 357 21.98 -1.72 35.07
CA ALA A 357 21.25 -0.46 35.00
C ALA A 357 20.08 -0.53 34.01
N GLU A 358 20.25 -1.22 32.89
CA GLU A 358 19.19 -1.46 31.89
C GLU A 358 18.10 -2.38 32.45
N GLU A 359 18.50 -3.47 33.12
CA GLU A 359 17.56 -4.38 33.80
C GLU A 359 16.75 -3.64 34.88
N PHE A 360 17.41 -2.81 35.68
CA PHE A 360 16.73 -1.97 36.68
C PHE A 360 15.78 -0.95 36.05
N ALA A 361 16.14 -0.37 34.90
CA ALA A 361 15.35 0.65 34.23
C ALA A 361 14.08 0.09 33.58
N GLY A 362 14.08 -1.18 33.17
CA GLY A 362 12.93 -1.81 32.53
C GLY A 362 12.45 -0.98 31.34
N ILE A 363 13.33 -0.78 30.35
CA ILE A 363 13.10 0.14 29.23
C ILE A 363 11.77 -0.16 28.53
N ALA A 364 10.99 0.89 28.32
CA ALA A 364 9.69 0.88 27.72
C ALA A 364 9.67 1.70 26.42
N LEU A 365 8.91 1.21 25.45
CA LEU A 365 8.64 1.90 24.20
C LEU A 365 7.43 2.84 24.37
N ALA A 366 7.63 4.12 24.06
CA ALA A 366 6.60 5.15 24.05
C ALA A 366 6.41 5.71 22.63
N CYS A 367 5.16 6.08 22.31
CA CYS A 367 4.92 6.96 21.17
C CYS A 367 5.28 8.41 21.53
N GLY A 368 5.51 9.25 20.53
CA GLY A 368 5.92 10.64 20.74
C GLY A 368 4.96 11.43 21.62
N THR A 369 3.65 11.22 21.47
CA THR A 369 2.66 11.89 22.34
C THR A 369 2.69 11.36 23.78
N CYS A 370 2.88 10.06 23.98
CA CYS A 370 3.06 9.51 25.33
C CYS A 370 4.34 10.06 25.97
N TYR A 371 5.41 10.20 25.19
CA TYR A 371 6.67 10.79 25.64
C TYR A 371 6.45 12.22 26.15
N ASP A 372 5.79 13.07 25.36
CA ASP A 372 5.54 14.47 25.72
C ASP A 372 4.70 14.59 27.01
N ILE A 373 3.72 13.69 27.21
CA ILE A 373 2.91 13.62 28.44
C ILE A 373 3.77 13.16 29.63
N ILE A 374 4.57 12.12 29.44
CA ILE A 374 5.46 11.56 30.48
C ILE A 374 6.47 12.62 30.94
N GLU A 375 7.05 13.36 29.99
CA GLU A 375 7.95 14.47 30.26
C GLU A 375 7.26 15.55 31.10
N ALA A 376 6.07 15.99 30.68
CA ALA A 376 5.30 17.00 31.39
C ALA A 376 4.93 16.57 32.83
N ASN A 377 4.63 15.29 33.06
CA ASN A 377 4.23 14.78 34.37
C ASN A 377 5.40 14.60 35.35
N ASN A 378 6.64 14.47 34.85
CA ASN A 378 7.79 14.07 35.66
C ASN A 378 8.91 15.11 35.72
N ARG A 379 8.89 16.11 34.85
CA ARG A 379 9.84 17.23 34.89
C ARG A 379 9.48 18.18 36.04
N ARG A 380 10.43 18.41 36.94
CA ARG A 380 10.34 19.43 37.99
C ARG A 380 10.68 20.81 37.42
N GLU A 381 9.96 21.83 37.85
CA GLU A 381 10.29 23.24 37.59
C GLU A 381 11.62 23.67 38.22
#